data_AF-A0A9P7A2X7-F1
#
_entry.id   AF-A0A9P7A2X7-F1
#
_cell.length_a   1.000
_cell.length_b   1.000
_cell.length_c   1.000
_cell.angle_alpha   90.00
_cell.angle_beta   90.00
_cell.angle_gamma   90.00
#
_symmetry.space_group_name_H-M   'P 1'
#
loop_
_entity.id
_entity.type
_entity.pdbx_description
1 polymer ?
#
loop_
_entity_poly.entity_id
_entity_poly.type
_entity_poly.pdbx_seq_one_letter_code
_entity_poly.pdbx_strand_id
1 'polypeptide(L)'
;YGEKGKPIIQSAIFSMFDHEQISNKAFTPLDFKAYIKYYLIPWVAIHLISKDLGCSLEEAYKEMIASADSGVSLHPMAEEDSRIERIT
;
A
#
# COMPACT_ATOMS: atom_id res chain seq x y z
N TYR A 1 1.31 -7.24 0.09
CA TYR A 1 2.64 -6.65 0.39
C TYR A 1 2.64 -6.18 1.83
N GLY A 2 3.49 -6.77 2.69
CA GLY A 2 3.57 -6.41 4.12
C GLY A 2 4.08 -4.99 4.39
N GLU A 3 4.46 -4.71 5.65
CA GLU A 3 4.80 -3.36 6.15
C GLU A 3 5.89 -2.62 5.34
N LYS A 4 6.81 -3.32 4.68
CA LYS A 4 7.84 -2.69 3.81
C LYS A 4 7.34 -2.33 2.40
N GLY A 5 6.34 -3.03 1.86
CA GLY A 5 5.86 -2.78 0.50
C GLY A 5 4.80 -1.68 0.41
N LYS A 6 4.04 -1.48 1.48
CA LYS A 6 3.03 -0.41 1.56
C LYS A 6 3.61 1.00 1.40
N PRO A 7 4.75 1.39 2.04
CA PRO A 7 5.37 2.68 1.83
C PRO A 7 5.79 2.95 0.38
N ILE A 8 6.21 1.92 -0.37
CA ILE A 8 6.61 2.04 -1.78
C ILE A 8 5.40 2.39 -2.65
N ILE A 9 4.31 1.62 -2.51
CA ILE A 9 3.06 1.87 -3.24
C ILE A 9 2.49 3.24 -2.84
N GLN A 10 2.53 3.58 -1.55
CA GLN A 10 2.08 4.87 -1.05
C GLN A 10 2.90 6.03 -1.63
N SER A 11 4.23 5.94 -1.64
CA SER A 11 5.10 6.99 -2.20
C SER A 11 4.84 7.21 -3.70
N ALA A 12 4.70 6.13 -4.47
CA ALA A 12 4.39 6.20 -5.90
C ALA A 12 3.01 6.80 -6.17
N ILE A 13 2.01 6.48 -5.34
CA ILE A 13 0.69 7.08 -5.46
C ILE A 13 0.75 8.57 -5.12
N PHE A 14 1.42 8.95 -4.02
CA PHE A 14 1.49 10.34 -3.59
C PHE A 14 2.21 11.21 -4.63
N SER A 15 3.23 10.70 -5.32
CA SER A 15 3.90 11.46 -6.39
C SER A 15 3.05 11.69 -7.64
N MET A 16 1.96 10.95 -7.84
CA MET A 16 1.05 11.11 -8.98
C MET A 16 0.01 12.22 -8.78
N PHE A 17 -0.17 12.74 -7.57
CA PHE A 17 -1.20 13.72 -7.28
C PHE A 17 -0.64 14.97 -6.61
N ASP A 18 -1.07 16.14 -7.07
CA ASP A 18 -0.78 17.41 -6.40
C ASP A 18 -1.70 17.57 -5.17
N HIS A 19 -1.15 17.26 -4.00
CA HIS A 19 -1.90 17.20 -2.73
C HIS A 19 -2.55 18.53 -2.34
N GLU A 20 -2.04 19.66 -2.82
CA GLU A 20 -2.61 20.98 -2.49
C GLU A 20 -3.89 21.27 -3.27
N GLN A 21 -4.14 20.56 -4.38
CA GLN A 21 -5.32 20.76 -5.22
C GLN A 21 -6.42 19.71 -5.03
N ILE A 22 -6.17 18.66 -4.26
CA ILE A 22 -7.13 17.58 -4.08
C ILE A 22 -8.19 17.97 -3.04
N SER A 23 -9.40 18.23 -3.54
CA SER A 23 -10.57 18.44 -2.69
C SER A 23 -10.99 17.15 -1.99
N ASN A 24 -11.01 17.17 -0.66
CA ASN A 24 -11.52 16.05 0.16
C ASN A 24 -13.00 15.72 -0.12
N LYS A 25 -13.78 16.62 -0.75
CA LYS A 25 -15.19 16.37 -1.07
C LYS A 25 -15.37 15.16 -1.99
N ALA A 26 -14.40 14.87 -2.86
CA ALA A 26 -14.44 13.75 -3.79
C ALA A 26 -14.26 12.38 -3.11
N PHE A 27 -13.83 12.35 -1.84
CA PHE A 27 -13.52 11.11 -1.11
C PHE A 27 -14.53 10.80 0.00
N THR A 28 -15.54 11.65 0.17
CA THR A 28 -16.60 11.52 1.16
C THR A 28 -17.22 10.10 1.11
N PRO A 29 -17.40 9.41 2.25
CA PRO A 29 -17.28 9.90 3.64
C PRO A 29 -15.85 9.95 4.20
N LEU A 30 -14.85 9.50 3.45
CA LEU A 30 -13.45 9.49 3.87
C LEU A 30 -12.73 10.78 3.48
N ASP A 31 -11.59 11.03 4.11
CA ASP A 31 -10.61 11.98 3.58
C ASP A 31 -9.71 11.29 2.54
N PHE A 32 -8.97 12.10 1.78
CA PHE A 32 -8.05 11.60 0.76
C PHE A 32 -7.07 10.55 1.34
N LYS A 33 -6.49 10.79 2.52
CA LYS A 33 -5.49 9.88 3.11
C LYS A 33 -6.11 8.52 3.46
N ALA A 34 -7.30 8.52 4.05
CA ALA A 34 -8.04 7.31 4.39
C ALA A 34 -8.46 6.55 3.12
N TYR A 35 -8.93 7.25 2.09
CA TYR A 35 -9.22 6.64 0.79
C TYR A 35 -7.98 5.96 0.19
N ILE A 36 -6.83 6.64 0.17
CA ILE A 36 -5.59 6.07 -0.36
C ILE A 36 -5.18 4.82 0.45
N LYS A 37 -5.20 4.92 1.78
CA LYS A 37 -4.76 3.85 2.67
C LYS A 37 -5.65 2.60 2.57
N TYR A 38 -6.97 2.78 2.57
CA TYR A 38 -7.92 1.67 2.70
C TYR A 38 -8.47 1.16 1.37
N TYR A 39 -8.42 1.95 0.30
CA TYR A 39 -8.95 1.56 -1.01
C TYR A 39 -7.88 1.54 -2.10
N LEU A 40 -7.20 2.66 -2.34
CA LEU A 40 -6.33 2.76 -3.51
C LEU A 40 -5.10 1.86 -3.40
N ILE A 41 -4.43 1.83 -2.24
CA ILE A 41 -3.25 0.98 -2.02
C ILE A 41 -3.63 -0.51 -2.17
N PRO A 42 -4.66 -1.06 -1.49
CA PRO A 42 -5.09 -2.44 -1.72
C PRO A 42 -5.47 -2.72 -3.17
N TRP A 43 -6.19 -1.80 -3.82
CA TRP A 43 -6.60 -1.97 -5.22
C TRP A 43 -5.38 -2.10 -6.15
N VAL A 44 -4.40 -1.20 -6.02
CA VAL A 44 -3.15 -1.25 -6.81
C VAL A 44 -2.37 -2.52 -6.51
N ALA A 45 -2.23 -2.89 -5.22
CA ALA A 45 -1.50 -4.07 -4.81
C ALA A 45 -2.05 -5.36 -5.44
N ILE A 46 -3.38 -5.54 -5.45
CA ILE A 46 -4.02 -6.73 -6.05
C ILE A 46 -3.76 -6.79 -7.55
N HIS A 47 -3.81 -5.65 -8.24
CA HIS A 47 -3.55 -5.60 -9.70
C HIS A 47 -2.09 -5.91 -10.03
N LEU A 48 -1.14 -5.43 -9.22
CA LEU A 48 0.27 -5.76 -9.36
C LEU A 48 0.49 -7.27 -9.14
N ILE A 49 -0.02 -7.83 -8.04
CA ILE A 49 0.10 -9.26 -7.74
C ILE A 49 -0.53 -10.12 -8.84
N SER A 50 -1.74 -9.77 -9.28
CA SER A 50 -2.43 -10.49 -10.36
C SER A 50 -1.63 -10.49 -11.65
N LYS A 51 -1.04 -9.35 -12.01
CA LYS A 51 -0.18 -9.23 -13.19
C LYS A 51 1.12 -10.03 -13.04
N ASP A 52 1.75 -9.97 -11.88
CA ASP A 52 3.04 -10.62 -11.61
C ASP A 52 2.91 -12.15 -11.57
N LEU A 53 1.81 -12.66 -10.99
CA LEU A 53 1.56 -14.10 -10.84
C LEU A 53 0.72 -14.70 -11.97
N GLY A 54 0.13 -13.87 -12.84
CA GLY A 54 -0.78 -14.33 -13.90
C GLY A 54 -2.05 -14.98 -13.36
N CYS A 55 -2.53 -14.54 -12.20
CA CYS A 55 -3.71 -15.09 -11.51
C CYS A 55 -4.91 -14.14 -11.53
N SER A 56 -6.08 -14.61 -11.09
CA SER A 56 -7.26 -13.77 -10.96
C SER A 56 -7.11 -12.73 -9.84
N LEU A 57 -7.91 -11.66 -9.88
CA LEU A 57 -7.91 -10.64 -8.81
C LEU A 57 -8.33 -11.22 -7.44
N GLU A 58 -9.18 -12.26 -7.43
CA GLU A 58 -9.58 -12.92 -6.19
C GLU A 58 -8.42 -13.70 -5.57
N GLU A 59 -7.66 -14.43 -6.39
CA GLU A 59 -6.45 -15.13 -5.95
C GLU A 59 -5.38 -14.14 -5.49
N ALA A 60 -5.17 -13.07 -6.24
CA ALA A 60 -4.25 -12.00 -5.87
C ALA A 60 -4.65 -11.30 -4.56
N TYR A 61 -5.94 -11.15 -4.29
CA TYR A 61 -6.43 -10.65 -3.00
C TYR A 61 -6.08 -11.60 -1.85
N LYS A 62 -6.34 -12.91 -2.01
CA LYS A 62 -5.97 -13.92 -1.01
C LYS A 62 -4.46 -13.91 -0.76
N GLU A 63 -3.66 -13.82 -1.81
CA GLU A 63 -2.20 -13.73 -1.72
C GLU A 63 -1.75 -12.44 -1.03
N MET A 64 -2.40 -11.31 -1.32
CA MET A 64 -2.11 -10.03 -0.65
C MET A 64 -2.32 -10.12 0.86
N ILE A 65 -3.42 -10.74 1.31
CA ILE A 65 -3.73 -10.96 2.73
C ILE A 65 -2.70 -11.91 3.36
N ALA A 66 -2.45 -13.07 2.73
CA ALA A 66 -1.46 -14.03 3.23
C ALA A 66 -0.05 -13.42 3.32
N SER A 67 0.33 -12.60 2.35
CA SER A 67 1.57 -11.84 2.35
C SER A 67 1.63 -10.77 3.45
N ALA A 68 0.49 -10.16 3.82
CA ALA A 68 0.42 -9.21 4.92
C ALA A 68 0.66 -9.92 6.25
N ASP A 69 -0.03 -11.04 6.49
CA ASP A 69 0.11 -11.86 7.70
C ASP A 69 1.53 -12.43 7.85
N SER A 70 2.10 -12.88 6.74
CA SER A 70 3.49 -13.34 6.69
C SER A 70 4.48 -12.21 6.92
N GLY A 71 4.21 -11.01 6.38
CA GLY A 71 5.05 -9.82 6.56
C GLY A 71 5.13 -9.36 8.02
N VAL A 72 4.03 -9.43 8.77
CA VAL A 72 4.02 -9.15 10.22
C VAL A 72 4.86 -10.18 10.98
N SER A 73 4.85 -11.43 10.54
CA SER A 73 5.60 -12.52 11.16
C SER A 73 7.10 -12.50 10.85
N LEU A 74 7.46 -12.08 9.63
CA LEU A 74 8.86 -12.01 9.13
C LEU A 74 9.58 -10.72 9.54
N HIS A 75 8.83 -9.63 9.71
CA HIS A 75 9.36 -8.34 10.19
C HIS A 75 8.53 -7.87 11.38
N PRO A 76 8.66 -8.54 12.56
CA PRO A 76 8.06 -8.02 13.78
C PRO A 76 8.60 -6.60 14.00
N MET A 77 7.73 -5.67 14.40
CA MET A 77 7.93 -4.20 14.43
C MET A 77 9.18 -3.67 15.20
N ALA A 78 10.04 -4.56 15.71
CA ALA A 78 11.20 -4.25 16.54
C ALA A 78 12.53 -4.07 15.77
N GLU A 79 12.61 -4.39 14.48
CA GLU A 79 13.77 -4.00 13.69
C GLU A 79 13.56 -2.58 13.15
N GLU A 80 13.92 -1.59 13.98
CA GLU A 80 14.25 -0.24 13.51
C GLU A 80 15.28 -0.36 12.38
N ASP A 81 14.80 -0.30 11.13
CA ASP A 81 15.64 -0.26 9.95
C ASP A 81 16.29 1.14 9.89
N SER A 82 17.27 1.36 10.78
CA SER A 82 18.10 2.58 10.96
C SER A 82 18.83 3.04 9.69
N ARG A 83 18.63 2.33 8.57
CA ARG A 83 19.10 2.67 7.24
C ARG A 83 18.12 3.55 6.45
N ILE A 84 16.82 3.53 6.76
CA ILE A 84 15.83 4.38 6.06
C ILE A 84 15.86 5.82 6.59
N GLU A 85 16.19 6.03 7.87
CA GLU A 85 16.32 7.37 8.47
C GLU A 85 17.51 8.19 7.94
N ARG A 86 18.37 7.61 7.09
CA ARG A 86 19.54 8.31 6.52
C ARG A 86 19.30 8.91 5.13
N ILE A 87 18.09 8.79 4.57
CA ILE A 87 17.74 9.35 3.25
C ILE A 87 16.76 10.55 3.35
N THR A 88 16.39 10.95 4.57
CA THR A 88 15.70 12.22 4.87
C THR A 88 16.67 13.22 5.49
#